data_AF-A0A2U2BB89-F1
#
_entry.id   AF-A0A2U2BB89-F1
#
_cell.length_a   1.000
_cell.length_b   1.000
_cell.length_c   1.000
_cell.angle_alpha   90.00
_cell.angle_beta   90.00
_cell.angle_gamma   90.00
#
_symmetry.space_group_name_H-M   'P 1'
#
loop_
_entity.id
_entity.type
_entity.pdbx_description
1 polymer ?
#
loop_
_entity_poly.entity_id
_entity_poly.type
_entity_poly.pdbx_seq_one_letter_code
_entity_poly.pdbx_strand_id
1 'polypeptide(L)' 'MSTSAFYRKIKKLTGKTPGEFIKSIRLNRAAQLLRETNLTVSEIIESVGYQDIKNFHYNF' A
#
# COMPACT_ATOMS: atom_id res chain seq x y z
N MET A 1 21.83 -6.48 5.70
CA MET A 1 21.68 -5.17 5.00
C MET A 1 21.12 -4.19 6.02
N SER A 2 21.70 -2.99 6.17
CA SER A 2 21.14 -1.99 7.09
C SER A 2 19.85 -1.39 6.55
N THR A 3 19.02 -0.82 7.42
CA THR A 3 17.79 -0.08 7.03
C THR A 3 18.09 0.97 5.98
N SER A 4 19.15 1.77 6.15
CA SER A 4 19.57 2.80 5.19
C SER A 4 19.99 2.21 3.84
N ALA A 5 20.66 1.04 3.82
CA ALA A 5 21.02 0.36 2.58
C ALA A 5 19.77 -0.16 1.84
N PHE A 6 18.77 -0.64 2.57
CA PHE A 6 17.47 -1.03 2.01
C PHE A 6 16.71 0.15 1.41
N TYR A 7 16.61 1.26 2.14
CA TYR A 7 15.97 2.48 1.65
C TYR A 7 16.60 2.98 0.35
N ARG A 8 17.93 3.05 0.29
CA ARG A 8 18.64 3.45 -0.94
C ARG A 8 18.40 2.48 -2.09
N LYS A 9 18.41 1.16 -1.83
CA LYS A 9 18.18 0.16 -2.88
C LYS A 9 16.78 0.27 -3.47
N ILE A 10 15.75 0.38 -2.63
CA ILE A 10 14.37 0.55 -3.10
C ILE A 10 14.23 1.86 -3.89
N LYS A 11 14.70 2.99 -3.35
CA LYS A 11 14.63 4.27 -4.04
C LYS A 11 15.36 4.27 -5.38
N LYS A 12 16.50 3.57 -5.47
CA LYS A 12 17.24 3.42 -6.73
C LYS A 12 16.47 2.59 -7.76
N LEU A 13 15.73 1.57 -7.33
CA LEU A 13 14.99 0.67 -8.22
C LEU A 13 13.64 1.24 -8.66
N THR A 14 12.94 1.94 -7.77
CA THR A 14 11.54 2.35 -7.98
C THR A 14 11.36 3.85 -8.11
N GLY A 15 12.40 4.64 -7.82
CA GLY A 15 12.31 6.10 -7.69
C GLY A 15 11.59 6.58 -6.44
N LYS A 16 11.00 5.67 -5.65
CA LYS A 16 10.12 5.96 -4.51
C LYS A 16 10.76 5.52 -3.20
N THR A 17 10.40 6.17 -2.10
CA THR A 17 10.74 5.65 -0.78
C THR A 17 10.06 4.30 -0.54
N PRO A 18 10.59 3.43 0.34
CA PRO A 18 9.94 2.17 0.67
C PRO A 18 8.48 2.33 1.12
N GLY A 19 8.18 3.37 1.90
CA GLY A 19 6.80 3.66 2.33
C GLY A 19 5.86 3.95 1.17
N GLU A 20 6.26 4.84 0.25
CA GLU A 20 5.48 5.15 -0.96
C GLU A 20 5.33 3.94 -1.88
N PHE A 21 6.37 3.11 -1.98
CA PHE A 21 6.33 1.90 -2.79
C PHE A 21 5.33 0.89 -2.20
N ILE A 22 5.40 0.61 -0.90
CA ILE A 22 4.45 -0.28 -0.21
C ILE A 22 3.02 0.27 -0.34
N LYS A 23 2.83 1.59 -0.17
CA LYS A 23 1.54 2.26 -0.37
C LYS A 23 1.00 2.00 -1.78
N SER A 24 1.82 2.17 -2.81
CA SER A 24 1.37 1.93 -4.20
C SER A 24 0.93 0.47 -4.44
N ILE A 25 1.63 -0.50 -3.85
CA ILE A 25 1.25 -1.92 -3.95
C ILE A 25 -0.10 -2.16 -3.26
N ARG A 26 -0.30 -1.62 -2.05
CA ARG A 26 -1.55 -1.78 -1.29
C ARG A 26 -2.73 -1.13 -2.02
N LEU A 27 -2.56 0.06 -2.57
CA LEU A 27 -3.60 0.76 -3.34
C LEU A 27 -3.97 0.00 -4.61
N ASN A 28 -2.99 -0.53 -5.34
CA ASN A 28 -3.25 -1.35 -6.53
C ASN A 28 -4.05 -2.61 -6.16
N ARG A 29 -3.72 -3.26 -5.04
CA ARG A 29 -4.46 -4.43 -4.56
C ARG A 29 -5.88 -4.07 -4.13
N ALA A 30 -6.06 -2.94 -3.45
CA ALA A 30 -7.39 -2.45 -3.05
C ALA A 30 -8.25 -2.16 -4.29
N ALA A 31 -7.68 -1.48 -5.30
CA ALA A 31 -8.37 -1.20 -6.57
C ALA A 31 -8.76 -2.49 -7.32
N GLN A 32 -7.93 -3.53 -7.24
CA GLN A 32 -8.25 -4.84 -7.81
C GLN A 32 -9.43 -5.49 -7.08
N LEU A 33 -9.39 -5.53 -5.73
CA LEU A 33 -10.46 -6.11 -4.93
C LEU A 33 -11.79 -5.38 -5.12
N LEU A 34 -11.77 -4.05 -5.26
CA LEU A 34 -12.95 -3.24 -5.57
C LEU A 34 -13.60 -3.58 -6.91
N ARG A 35 -12.84 -4.12 -7.87
CA ARG A 35 -13.38 -4.51 -9.19
C ARG A 35 -13.79 -5.97 -9.25
N GLU A 36 -13.05 -6.83 -8.57
CA GLU A 36 -13.19 -8.29 -8.68
C GLU A 36 -14.09 -8.90 -7.60
N THR A 37 -14.40 -8.15 -6.54
CA THR A 37 -15.16 -8.67 -5.40
C THR A 37 -16.29 -7.71 -5.00
N ASN A 38 -17.32 -8.25 -4.35
CA ASN A 38 -18.38 -7.47 -3.71
C ASN A 38 -18.09 -7.19 -2.23
N LEU A 39 -16.80 -7.22 -1.84
CA LEU A 39 -16.39 -6.88 -0.48
C LEU A 39 -16.68 -5.40 -0.21
N THR A 40 -17.08 -5.12 1.02
CA THR A 40 -17.21 -3.74 1.49
C THR A 40 -15.83 -3.08 1.55
N VAL A 41 -15.82 -1.74 1.43
CA VAL A 41 -14.58 -0.96 1.55
C VAL A 41 -13.83 -1.25 2.86
N SER A 42 -14.57 -1.52 3.95
CA SER A 42 -13.99 -1.88 5.25
C SER A 42 -13.22 -3.19 5.20
N GLU A 43 -13.80 -4.23 4.58
CA GLU A 43 -13.16 -5.55 4.43
C GLU A 43 -11.94 -5.49 3.51
N ILE A 44 -12.01 -4.66 2.46
CA ILE A 44 -10.88 -4.46 1.54
C ILE A 44 -9.72 -3.76 2.26
N ILE A 45 -9.99 -2.75 3.08
CA ILE A 45 -8.99 -2.02 3.89
C ILE A 45 -8.27 -2.97 4.85
N GLU A 46 -9.02 -3.86 5.53
CA GLU A 46 -8.47 -4.89 6.39
C GLU A 46 -7.61 -5.88 5.58
N SER A 47 -8.09 -6.32 4.41
CA SER A 47 -7.39 -7.23 3.50
C SER A 47 -6.06 -6.67 2.98
N VAL A 48 -5.98 -5.37 2.71
CA VAL A 48 -4.74 -4.72 2.21
C VAL A 48 -3.82 -4.21 3.33
N GLY A 49 -4.11 -4.55 4.59
CA GLY A 49 -3.24 -4.32 5.74
C GLY A 49 -3.22 -2.87 6.23
N TYR A 50 -4.31 -2.13 6.04
CA TYR A 50 -4.55 -0.87 6.74
C TYR A 50 -5.37 -1.16 8.00
N GLN A 51 -4.85 -0.75 9.17
CA GLN A 51 -5.53 -0.95 10.45
C GLN A 51 -6.72 0.01 10.66
N ASP A 52 -6.80 1.09 9.87
CA ASP A 52 -7.80 2.13 10.10
C ASP A 52 -8.25 2.79 8.79
N ILE A 53 -9.57 2.90 8.62
CA ILE A 53 -10.23 3.49 7.44
C ILE A 53 -9.77 4.95 7.26
N LYS A 54 -9.55 5.68 8.36
CA LYS A 54 -9.07 7.07 8.31
C LYS A 54 -7.70 7.20 7.63
N ASN A 55 -6.81 6.24 7.86
CA ASN A 55 -5.50 6.21 7.23
C ASN A 55 -5.59 5.87 5.74
N PHE A 56 -6.60 5.09 5.34
CA PHE A 56 -6.87 4.81 3.93
C PHE A 56 -7.44 6.05 3.21
N HIS A 57 -8.47 6.71 3.75
CA HIS A 57 -9.08 7.89 3.11
C HIS A 57 -8.16 9.10 2.95
N TYR A 58 -7.18 9.30 3.84
CA TYR A 58 -6.18 10.36 3.65
C TYR A 58 -5.17 10.04 2.53
N ASN A 59 -5.04 8.76 2.18
CA ASN A 59 -3.97 8.25 1.33
C ASN A 59 -4.44 7.68 -0.02
N PHE A 60 -5.73 7.42 -0.18
CA PHE A 60 -6.40 7.01 -1.41
C PHE A 60 -6.74 8.24 -2.26
#